data_AF-A0A162MY90-F1
#
_entry.id   AF-A0A162MY90-F1
#
_cell.length_a   1.000
_cell.length_b   1.000
_cell.length_c   1.000
_cell.angle_alpha   90.00
_cell.angle_beta   90.00
_cell.angle_gamma   90.00
#
_symmetry.space_group_name_H-M   'P 1'
#
loop_
_entity.id
_entity.type
_entity.pdbx_description
1 polymer ?
#
loop_
_entity_poly.entity_id
_entity_poly.type
_entity_poly.pdbx_seq_one_letter_code
_entity_poly.pdbx_strand_id
1 'polypeptide(L)'
;MFQSPSLKDISGCAIASILNTKGKGIKGDVITSAISVMRERSNGLGGGFAAYGIYPEFKDYYAFHIMFVDESIKESVEAYLQEKMVLVKSEAIPTRKKMSFLNTPLLWRYFLEVPKSKLTSPITEEDYVVSIVMKINKRFNGAFVFSSGKNMGVFKGLGYPEDISRFYRLEEYEGYLWTAHGRFPTNTPGWWGGAHPFALLDWSVVHNGEISSYGTNKRYVETFGYECSLLTDTEVIVYLLDLLIRRHGLPIDIALNALAPPFWAEIDSMDKNMKEALSALRMVYASALLNGPFSIIIANSHMMIGLTDRIMLRPLVAAKKDDFYYMASEEAAIREICIEPDTVWSPKGGEPIVVRMEVRT
;
A
#
# COMPACT_ATOMS: atom_id res chain seq x y z
N MET A 1 6.19 -23.33 -3.38
CA MET A 1 6.07 -21.88 -3.55
C MET A 1 5.54 -21.18 -2.30
N PHE A 2 5.74 -21.78 -1.11
CA PHE A 2 5.12 -21.36 0.14
C PHE A 2 6.06 -21.74 1.29
N GLN A 3 6.28 -20.82 2.23
CA GLN A 3 7.05 -21.10 3.45
C GLN A 3 6.11 -20.99 4.65
N SER A 4 5.95 -22.09 5.38
CA SER A 4 5.22 -22.13 6.64
C SER A 4 6.16 -21.77 7.79
N PRO A 5 5.72 -20.97 8.78
CA PRO A 5 6.53 -20.72 9.98
C PRO A 5 6.77 -22.05 10.72
N SER A 6 8.01 -22.25 11.21
CA SER A 6 8.41 -23.50 11.88
C SER A 6 7.93 -23.60 13.33
N LEU A 7 7.58 -22.48 13.98
CA LEU A 7 7.04 -22.37 15.34
C LEU A 7 6.12 -21.14 15.44
N LYS A 8 5.09 -21.20 16.29
CA LYS A 8 4.18 -20.07 16.55
C LYS A 8 4.88 -19.05 17.46
N ASP A 9 5.57 -18.11 16.84
CA ASP A 9 6.19 -16.98 17.52
C ASP A 9 5.19 -15.79 17.57
N ILE A 10 5.16 -15.08 18.71
CA ILE A 10 4.21 -13.99 18.99
C ILE A 10 4.95 -12.68 18.75
N SER A 11 5.10 -12.32 17.48
CA SER A 11 5.55 -10.98 17.09
C SER A 11 4.47 -10.31 16.23
N GLY A 12 4.69 -9.07 15.81
CA GLY A 12 3.72 -8.33 14.99
C GLY A 12 4.45 -7.46 13.98
N CYS A 13 3.88 -7.28 12.79
CA CYS A 13 4.54 -6.58 11.69
C CYS A 13 5.13 -5.20 12.09
N ALA A 14 6.16 -4.80 11.35
CA ALA A 14 6.73 -3.46 11.40
C ALA A 14 6.20 -2.64 10.23
N ILE A 15 5.72 -1.42 10.50
CA ILE A 15 5.45 -0.42 9.47
C ILE A 15 6.20 0.87 9.77
N ALA A 16 6.68 1.54 8.73
CA ALA A 16 7.34 2.84 8.82
C ALA A 16 7.05 3.67 7.57
N SER A 17 7.09 5.00 7.70
CA SER A 17 6.99 5.92 6.57
C SER A 17 7.69 7.24 6.84
N ILE A 18 8.04 7.91 5.74
CA ILE A 18 8.55 9.28 5.73
C ILE A 18 7.95 10.03 4.54
N LEU A 19 7.50 11.26 4.77
CA LEU A 19 6.97 12.18 3.76
C LEU A 19 7.65 13.54 3.91
N ASN A 20 8.07 14.14 2.80
CA ASN A 20 8.40 15.56 2.74
C ASN A 20 7.28 16.34 2.04
N THR A 21 6.62 17.27 2.73
CA THR A 21 5.44 17.99 2.22
C THR A 21 5.74 18.90 1.04
N LYS A 22 6.98 19.37 0.88
CA LYS A 22 7.42 20.19 -0.27
C LYS A 22 7.84 19.36 -1.49
N GLY A 23 7.86 18.04 -1.35
CA GLY A 23 8.29 17.13 -2.41
C GLY A 23 9.80 17.08 -2.59
N LYS A 24 10.57 17.37 -1.53
CA LYS A 24 12.02 17.11 -1.52
C LYS A 24 12.26 15.61 -1.61
N GLY A 25 13.15 15.21 -2.52
CA GLY A 25 13.57 13.84 -2.69
C GLY A 25 14.31 13.27 -1.47
N ILE A 26 14.02 12.02 -1.17
CA ILE A 26 14.60 11.22 -0.09
C ILE A 26 15.06 9.91 -0.72
N LYS A 27 16.30 9.52 -0.47
CA LYS A 27 16.83 8.25 -0.95
C LYS A 27 16.20 7.08 -0.19
N GLY A 28 16.04 5.94 -0.86
CA GLY A 28 15.41 4.76 -0.28
C GLY A 28 16.20 4.11 0.87
N ASP A 29 17.49 4.38 0.98
CA ASP A 29 18.32 3.92 2.11
C ASP A 29 17.90 4.56 3.45
N VAL A 30 17.39 5.79 3.44
CA VAL A 30 16.88 6.46 4.65
C VAL A 30 15.74 5.66 5.27
N ILE A 31 14.66 5.39 4.52
CA ILE A 31 13.54 4.59 5.04
C ILE A 31 13.97 3.15 5.36
N THR A 32 15.01 2.64 4.69
CA THR A 32 15.59 1.33 4.99
C THR A 32 16.16 1.29 6.39
N SER A 33 16.99 2.27 6.78
CA SER A 33 17.53 2.35 8.14
C SER A 33 16.43 2.39 9.20
N ALA A 34 15.39 3.19 8.96
CA ALA A 34 14.24 3.28 9.88
C ALA A 34 13.52 1.95 10.09
N ILE A 35 13.27 1.17 9.04
CA ILE A 35 12.56 -0.12 9.20
C ILE A 35 13.48 -1.20 9.79
N SER A 36 14.80 -1.13 9.56
CA SER A 36 15.78 -2.12 10.03
C SER A 36 15.91 -2.20 11.54
N VAL A 37 15.72 -1.10 12.27
CA VAL A 37 15.76 -1.16 13.75
C VAL A 37 14.58 -1.92 14.34
N MET A 38 13.53 -2.16 13.54
CA MET A 38 12.38 -2.99 13.90
C MET A 38 12.48 -4.43 13.37
N ARG A 39 13.70 -4.93 13.09
CA ARG A 39 13.91 -6.28 12.53
C ARG A 39 13.23 -7.38 13.36
N GLU A 40 13.29 -7.29 14.69
CA GLU A 40 12.73 -8.29 15.64
C GLU A 40 11.19 -8.36 15.62
N ARG A 41 10.52 -7.37 15.02
CA ARG A 41 9.07 -7.39 14.76
C ARG A 41 8.70 -8.28 13.56
N SER A 42 9.68 -8.61 12.73
CA SER A 42 9.51 -9.35 11.47
C SER A 42 10.16 -10.72 11.56
N ASN A 43 9.82 -11.63 10.65
CA ASN A 43 10.43 -12.98 10.60
C ASN A 43 11.05 -13.33 9.23
N GLY A 44 11.25 -12.32 8.37
CA GLY A 44 11.83 -12.50 7.05
C GLY A 44 10.91 -13.16 6.02
N LEU A 45 9.62 -13.39 6.33
CA LEU A 45 8.63 -13.96 5.40
C LEU A 45 7.90 -12.90 4.55
N GLY A 46 8.43 -11.68 4.51
CA GLY A 46 7.95 -10.61 3.65
C GLY A 46 8.54 -9.26 4.04
N GLY A 47 9.08 -8.56 3.06
CA GLY A 47 9.57 -7.20 3.22
C GLY A 47 9.22 -6.38 1.98
N GLY A 48 9.03 -5.09 2.15
CA GLY A 48 8.82 -4.23 0.99
C GLY A 48 8.64 -2.76 1.31
N PHE A 49 8.59 -1.99 0.23
CA PHE A 49 8.55 -0.54 0.20
C PHE A 49 7.58 -0.07 -0.89
N ALA A 50 6.92 1.06 -0.67
CA ALA A 50 6.29 1.83 -1.74
C ALA A 50 6.89 3.23 -1.74
N ALA A 51 7.05 3.80 -2.92
CA ALA A 51 7.71 5.09 -3.07
C ALA A 51 7.03 5.93 -4.15
N TYR A 52 6.99 7.24 -3.94
CA TYR A 52 6.38 8.21 -4.86
C TYR A 52 7.40 9.28 -5.24
N GLY A 53 7.32 9.75 -6.48
CA GLY A 53 8.31 10.66 -7.07
C GLY A 53 9.51 9.96 -7.71
N ILE A 54 9.51 8.63 -7.77
CA ILE A 54 10.67 7.82 -8.15
C ILE A 54 10.86 7.66 -9.67
N TYR A 55 9.90 8.11 -10.48
CA TYR A 55 9.93 8.01 -11.94
C TYR A 55 9.72 9.39 -12.58
N PRO A 56 10.59 10.38 -12.32
CA PRO A 56 10.39 11.76 -12.78
C PRO A 56 10.30 11.87 -14.31
N GLU A 57 11.06 11.06 -15.05
CA GLU A 57 11.06 11.02 -16.52
C GLU A 57 9.78 10.40 -17.11
N PHE A 58 9.07 9.58 -16.31
CA PHE A 58 7.88 8.84 -16.73
C PHE A 58 6.66 9.19 -15.86
N LYS A 59 6.64 10.38 -15.27
CA LYS A 59 5.68 10.77 -14.23
C LYS A 59 4.20 10.70 -14.66
N ASP A 60 3.94 10.85 -15.96
CA ASP A 60 2.58 10.89 -16.52
C ASP A 60 2.09 9.52 -17.01
N TYR A 61 2.95 8.49 -16.96
CA TYR A 61 2.65 7.13 -17.39
C TYR A 61 2.37 6.21 -16.20
N TYR A 62 1.50 5.22 -16.38
CA TYR A 62 1.29 4.19 -15.38
C TYR A 62 2.50 3.26 -15.35
N ALA A 63 3.11 3.12 -14.18
CA ALA A 63 4.19 2.20 -13.91
C ALA A 63 3.61 0.88 -13.39
N PHE A 64 3.47 -0.09 -14.29
CA PHE A 64 3.07 -1.44 -13.92
C PHE A 64 4.31 -2.21 -13.48
N HIS A 65 4.37 -2.58 -12.21
CA HIS A 65 5.33 -3.58 -11.75
C HIS A 65 4.67 -4.94 -11.74
N ILE A 66 5.26 -5.90 -12.46
CA ILE A 66 4.68 -7.24 -12.64
C ILE A 66 5.72 -8.31 -12.28
N MET A 67 5.28 -9.29 -11.50
CA MET A 67 6.00 -10.53 -11.24
C MET A 67 5.55 -11.59 -12.24
N PHE A 68 6.48 -12.31 -12.85
CA PHE A 68 6.20 -13.47 -13.70
C PHE A 68 6.91 -14.71 -13.17
N VAL A 69 6.24 -15.86 -13.25
CA VAL A 69 6.84 -17.15 -12.90
C VAL A 69 7.88 -17.61 -13.93
N ASP A 70 7.67 -17.28 -15.21
CA ASP A 70 8.55 -17.60 -16.33
C ASP A 70 8.36 -16.64 -17.51
N GLU A 71 9.22 -16.79 -18.53
CA GLU A 71 9.22 -15.93 -19.73
C GLU A 71 7.99 -16.15 -20.62
N SER A 72 7.40 -17.35 -20.64
CA SER A 72 6.23 -17.65 -21.48
C SER A 72 4.99 -16.90 -21.00
N ILE A 73 4.80 -16.83 -19.69
CA ILE A 73 3.73 -16.01 -19.10
C ILE A 73 4.00 -14.51 -19.33
N LYS A 74 5.26 -14.08 -19.25
CA LYS A 74 5.64 -12.69 -19.55
C LYS A 74 5.27 -12.31 -20.98
N GLU A 75 5.65 -13.12 -21.98
CA GLU A 75 5.31 -12.88 -23.39
C GLU A 75 3.79 -12.78 -23.61
N SER A 76 3.02 -13.66 -22.95
CA SER A 76 1.56 -13.66 -23.03
C SER A 76 0.94 -12.38 -22.47
N VAL A 77 1.46 -11.87 -21.36
CA VAL A 77 1.01 -10.60 -20.75
C VAL A 77 1.48 -9.40 -21.56
N GLU A 78 2.70 -9.42 -22.11
CA GLU A 78 3.21 -8.35 -22.97
C GLU A 78 2.36 -8.21 -24.24
N ALA A 79 1.99 -9.31 -24.89
CA ALA A 79 1.09 -9.30 -26.04
C ALA A 79 -0.28 -8.68 -25.67
N TYR A 80 -0.83 -9.05 -24.51
CA TYR A 80 -2.07 -8.48 -24.00
C TYR A 80 -1.95 -6.97 -23.71
N LEU A 81 -0.86 -6.54 -23.06
CA LEU A 81 -0.61 -5.14 -22.77
C LEU A 81 -0.49 -4.31 -24.06
N GLN A 82 0.24 -4.81 -25.07
CA GLN A 82 0.38 -4.12 -26.36
C GLN A 82 -0.94 -4.02 -27.14
N GLU A 83 -1.85 -4.98 -26.95
CA GLU A 83 -3.19 -4.93 -27.55
C GLU A 83 -4.10 -3.88 -26.88
N LYS A 84 -3.91 -3.65 -25.57
CA LYS A 84 -4.81 -2.82 -24.75
C LYS A 84 -4.27 -1.43 -24.44
N MET A 85 -2.96 -1.26 -24.40
CA MET A 85 -2.28 -0.06 -23.94
C MET A 85 -1.13 0.33 -24.87
N VAL A 86 -0.73 1.60 -24.84
CA VAL A 86 0.48 2.05 -25.52
C VAL A 86 1.67 1.77 -24.60
N LEU A 87 2.60 0.93 -25.06
CA LEU A 87 3.84 0.62 -24.34
C LEU A 87 4.88 1.70 -24.62
N VAL A 88 5.22 2.49 -23.60
CA VAL A 88 6.20 3.59 -23.69
C VAL A 88 7.61 3.08 -23.40
N LYS A 89 7.75 2.28 -22.33
CA LYS A 89 9.02 1.65 -21.96
C LYS A 89 8.77 0.31 -21.25
N SER A 90 9.65 -0.65 -21.50
CA SER A 90 9.64 -1.99 -20.91
C SER A 90 11.05 -2.32 -20.46
N GLU A 91 11.25 -2.65 -19.19
CA GLU A 91 12.56 -3.06 -18.67
C GLU A 91 12.46 -3.93 -17.43
N ALA A 92 13.48 -4.77 -17.21
CA ALA A 92 13.65 -5.46 -15.95
C ALA A 92 13.78 -4.45 -14.80
N ILE A 93 13.15 -4.73 -13.66
CA ILE A 93 13.39 -3.93 -12.46
C ILE A 93 14.86 -4.11 -12.05
N PRO A 94 15.65 -3.03 -11.87
CA PRO A 94 17.04 -3.15 -11.47
C PRO A 94 17.19 -3.91 -10.15
N THR A 95 17.98 -4.99 -10.18
CA THR A 95 18.27 -5.80 -8.99
C THR A 95 19.76 -6.12 -8.87
N ARG A 96 20.23 -6.43 -7.66
CA ARG A 96 21.61 -6.87 -7.42
C ARG A 96 21.80 -8.32 -7.84
N LYS A 97 22.57 -8.57 -8.91
CA LYS A 97 22.84 -9.92 -9.47
C LYS A 97 23.38 -10.96 -8.48
N LYS A 98 24.10 -10.52 -7.43
CA LYS A 98 24.71 -11.41 -6.42
C LYS A 98 23.78 -11.72 -5.23
N MET A 99 22.56 -11.17 -5.21
CA MET A 99 21.55 -11.46 -4.21
C MET A 99 20.42 -12.23 -4.88
N SER A 100 20.12 -13.42 -4.39
CA SER A 100 18.95 -14.19 -4.80
C SER A 100 18.19 -14.61 -3.56
N PHE A 101 16.86 -14.54 -3.64
CA PHE A 101 15.99 -15.14 -2.64
C PHE A 101 15.34 -16.39 -3.21
N LEU A 102 14.78 -17.20 -2.31
CA LEU A 102 14.05 -18.38 -2.69
C LEU A 102 12.87 -18.02 -3.61
N ASN A 103 12.73 -18.74 -4.72
CA ASN A 103 11.65 -18.56 -5.71
C ASN A 103 11.53 -17.12 -6.23
N THR A 104 12.64 -16.43 -6.49
CA THR A 104 12.63 -15.09 -7.07
C THR A 104 11.93 -15.11 -8.44
N PRO A 105 10.80 -14.39 -8.62
CA PRO A 105 10.13 -14.31 -9.91
C PRO A 105 10.90 -13.41 -10.87
N LEU A 106 10.55 -13.45 -12.16
CA LEU A 106 10.96 -12.41 -13.09
C LEU A 106 10.26 -11.10 -12.72
N LEU A 107 11.05 -10.06 -12.49
CA LEU A 107 10.57 -8.76 -12.02
C LEU A 107 10.71 -7.75 -13.15
N TRP A 108 9.58 -7.24 -13.62
CA TRP A 108 9.55 -6.35 -14.77
C TRP A 108 8.71 -5.12 -14.49
N ARG A 109 9.09 -3.99 -15.10
CA ARG A 109 8.29 -2.78 -15.08
C ARG A 109 7.96 -2.30 -16.48
N TYR A 110 6.73 -1.85 -16.64
CA TYR A 110 6.21 -1.28 -17.87
C TYR A 110 5.69 0.12 -17.60
N PHE A 111 6.05 1.07 -18.47
CA PHE A 111 5.47 2.40 -18.48
C PHE A 111 4.44 2.45 -19.61
N LEU A 112 3.19 2.69 -19.23
CA LEU A 112 2.03 2.48 -20.09
C LEU A 112 1.15 3.73 -20.15
N GLU A 113 0.59 3.99 -21.32
CA GLU A 113 -0.44 5.01 -21.54
C GLU A 113 -1.74 4.34 -21.99
N VAL A 114 -2.88 4.85 -21.52
CA VAL A 114 -4.20 4.38 -21.98
C VAL A 114 -4.52 5.04 -23.32
N PRO A 115 -4.75 4.28 -24.40
CA PRO A 115 -5.11 4.85 -25.68
C PRO A 115 -6.46 5.56 -25.57
N LYS A 116 -6.55 6.81 -26.03
CA LYS A 116 -7.80 7.60 -26.02
C LYS A 116 -8.98 6.87 -26.68
N SER A 117 -8.71 6.00 -27.67
CA SER A 117 -9.72 5.18 -28.34
C SER A 117 -10.40 4.14 -27.44
N LYS A 118 -9.81 3.81 -26.28
CA LYS A 118 -10.37 2.91 -25.27
C LYS A 118 -11.24 3.64 -24.24
N LEU A 119 -11.11 4.96 -24.15
CA LEU A 119 -11.86 5.81 -23.22
C LEU A 119 -13.21 6.17 -23.85
N THR A 120 -14.21 5.32 -23.63
CA THR A 120 -15.60 5.62 -23.99
C THR A 120 -16.36 5.97 -22.73
N SER A 121 -16.98 7.16 -22.70
CA SER A 121 -17.83 7.56 -21.57
C SER A 121 -18.88 6.46 -21.30
N PRO A 122 -19.07 6.03 -20.05
CA PRO A 122 -18.63 6.65 -18.80
C PRO A 122 -17.30 6.14 -18.21
N ILE A 123 -16.52 5.34 -18.93
CA ILE A 123 -15.31 4.68 -18.39
C ILE A 123 -14.15 5.69 -18.25
N THR A 124 -13.66 5.87 -17.03
CA THR A 124 -12.47 6.71 -16.74
C THR A 124 -11.17 5.99 -17.11
N GLU A 125 -10.07 6.74 -17.20
CA GLU A 125 -8.72 6.17 -17.41
C GLU A 125 -8.36 5.17 -16.30
N GLU A 126 -8.68 5.54 -15.06
CA GLU A 126 -8.48 4.71 -13.88
C GLU A 126 -9.35 3.45 -13.89
N ASP A 127 -10.63 3.54 -14.28
CA ASP A 127 -11.49 2.36 -14.42
C ASP A 127 -10.93 1.37 -15.43
N TYR A 128 -10.41 1.88 -16.54
CA TYR A 128 -9.78 1.05 -17.56
C TYR A 128 -8.54 0.34 -16.99
N VAL A 129 -7.64 1.08 -16.33
CA VAL A 129 -6.44 0.52 -15.70
C VAL A 129 -6.79 -0.53 -14.65
N VAL A 130 -7.75 -0.26 -13.77
CA VAL A 130 -8.21 -1.25 -12.77
C VAL A 130 -8.71 -2.52 -13.46
N SER A 131 -9.49 -2.38 -14.54
CA SER A 131 -9.98 -3.55 -15.30
C SER A 131 -8.85 -4.39 -15.89
N ILE A 132 -7.77 -3.76 -16.37
CA ILE A 132 -6.58 -4.45 -16.89
C ILE A 132 -5.85 -5.16 -15.75
N VAL A 133 -5.61 -4.49 -14.62
CA VAL A 133 -4.95 -5.06 -13.44
C VAL A 133 -5.73 -6.29 -12.93
N MET A 134 -7.04 -6.16 -12.73
CA MET A 134 -7.88 -7.28 -12.27
C MET A 134 -7.85 -8.44 -13.26
N LYS A 135 -7.90 -8.15 -14.57
CA LYS A 135 -7.85 -9.18 -15.60
C LYS A 135 -6.51 -9.91 -15.65
N ILE A 136 -5.39 -9.19 -15.53
CA ILE A 136 -4.06 -9.81 -15.47
C ILE A 136 -3.97 -10.74 -14.26
N ASN A 137 -4.27 -10.20 -13.07
CA ASN A 137 -4.16 -10.92 -11.79
C ASN A 137 -5.11 -12.12 -11.66
N LYS A 138 -6.21 -12.14 -12.42
CA LYS A 138 -7.18 -13.24 -12.42
C LYS A 138 -6.98 -14.27 -13.53
N ARG A 139 -6.58 -13.85 -14.73
CA ARG A 139 -6.61 -14.71 -15.93
C ARG A 139 -5.24 -15.24 -16.34
N PHE A 140 -4.15 -14.54 -16.00
CA PHE A 140 -2.80 -14.95 -16.36
C PHE A 140 -2.14 -15.62 -15.15
N ASN A 141 -2.36 -16.94 -15.03
CA ASN A 141 -1.77 -17.73 -13.96
C ASN A 141 -0.24 -17.63 -14.02
N GLY A 142 0.38 -17.16 -12.94
CA GLY A 142 1.82 -16.93 -12.89
C GLY A 142 2.25 -15.50 -13.21
N ALA A 143 1.32 -14.59 -13.48
CA ALA A 143 1.57 -13.15 -13.54
C ALA A 143 0.87 -12.42 -12.38
N PHE A 144 1.52 -11.40 -11.84
CA PHE A 144 0.92 -10.59 -10.79
C PHE A 144 1.38 -9.13 -10.87
N VAL A 145 0.43 -8.22 -11.12
CA VAL A 145 0.63 -6.78 -11.07
C VAL A 145 0.53 -6.32 -9.61
N PHE A 146 1.65 -5.83 -9.08
CA PHE A 146 1.77 -5.43 -7.66
C PHE A 146 1.96 -3.92 -7.46
N SER A 147 2.04 -3.16 -8.55
CA SER A 147 2.02 -1.70 -8.58
C SER A 147 1.45 -1.27 -9.93
N SER A 148 0.64 -0.21 -9.95
CA SER A 148 -0.05 0.26 -11.16
C SER A 148 -0.30 1.77 -11.17
N GLY A 149 0.44 2.54 -10.35
CA GLY A 149 0.26 3.99 -10.23
C GLY A 149 1.13 4.80 -11.18
N LYS A 150 0.95 6.12 -11.19
CA LYS A 150 1.80 7.06 -11.92
C LYS A 150 2.87 7.61 -10.98
N ASN A 151 4.10 7.77 -11.48
CA ASN A 151 5.25 8.28 -10.71
C ASN A 151 5.46 7.59 -9.34
N MET A 152 5.08 6.32 -9.23
CA MET A 152 5.18 5.55 -7.99
C MET A 152 5.51 4.09 -8.31
N GLY A 153 6.04 3.38 -7.33
CA GLY A 153 6.36 1.97 -7.48
C GLY A 153 6.36 1.24 -6.14
N VAL A 154 6.05 -0.05 -6.19
CA VAL A 154 6.19 -0.96 -5.05
C VAL A 154 7.40 -1.86 -5.29
N PHE A 155 8.15 -2.15 -4.23
CA PHE A 155 9.30 -3.05 -4.22
C PHE A 155 9.10 -4.03 -3.07
N LYS A 156 8.81 -5.30 -3.37
CA LYS A 156 8.47 -6.27 -2.33
C LYS A 156 8.97 -7.67 -2.66
N GLY A 157 9.11 -8.51 -1.64
CA GLY A 157 9.53 -9.89 -1.82
C GLY A 157 9.65 -10.67 -0.51
N LEU A 158 10.14 -11.90 -0.63
CA LEU A 158 10.42 -12.78 0.50
C LEU A 158 11.79 -12.46 1.10
N GLY A 159 11.81 -11.75 2.23
CA GLY A 159 13.02 -11.41 2.96
C GLY A 159 12.76 -10.37 4.04
N TYR A 160 13.81 -9.99 4.77
CA TYR A 160 13.74 -8.81 5.65
C TYR A 160 13.75 -7.52 4.83
N PRO A 161 13.13 -6.43 5.31
CA PRO A 161 13.07 -5.16 4.60
C PRO A 161 14.44 -4.65 4.10
N GLU A 162 15.49 -4.73 4.91
CA GLU A 162 16.85 -4.34 4.55
C GLU A 162 17.44 -5.17 3.40
N ASP A 163 17.12 -6.46 3.35
CA ASP A 163 17.58 -7.34 2.28
C ASP A 163 16.85 -7.01 0.99
N ILE A 164 15.54 -6.77 1.07
CA ILE A 164 14.70 -6.37 -0.06
C ILE A 164 15.15 -5.01 -0.60
N SER A 165 15.45 -4.06 0.28
CA SER A 165 15.97 -2.75 -0.11
C SER A 165 17.28 -2.86 -0.89
N ARG A 166 18.26 -3.60 -0.34
CA ARG A 166 19.53 -3.85 -1.01
C ARG A 166 19.35 -4.56 -2.35
N PHE A 167 18.46 -5.55 -2.41
CA PHE A 167 18.19 -6.31 -3.62
C PHE A 167 17.65 -5.43 -4.74
N TYR A 168 16.68 -4.54 -4.45
CA TYR A 168 16.10 -3.61 -5.42
C TYR A 168 16.91 -2.33 -5.64
N ARG A 169 18.08 -2.19 -4.98
CA ARG A 169 18.97 -1.02 -5.10
C ARG A 169 18.25 0.28 -4.75
N LEU A 170 17.47 0.29 -3.67
CA LEU A 170 16.63 1.44 -3.31
C LEU A 170 17.42 2.73 -3.02
N GLU A 171 18.71 2.62 -2.70
CA GLU A 171 19.62 3.76 -2.56
C GLU A 171 19.83 4.56 -3.86
N GLU A 172 19.45 4.00 -5.01
CA GLU A 172 19.51 4.66 -6.33
C GLU A 172 18.22 5.38 -6.69
N TYR A 173 17.15 5.19 -5.91
CA TYR A 173 15.87 5.85 -6.10
C TYR A 173 15.75 7.02 -5.14
N GLU A 174 15.15 8.10 -5.63
CA GLU A 174 14.87 9.29 -4.83
C GLU A 174 13.38 9.64 -4.98
N GLY A 175 12.67 9.65 -3.86
CA GLY A 175 11.23 9.89 -3.80
C GLY A 175 10.87 10.75 -2.58
N TYR A 176 9.77 11.48 -2.63
CA TYR A 176 9.37 12.38 -1.54
C TYR A 176 8.50 11.71 -0.47
N LEU A 177 7.96 10.52 -0.78
CA LEU A 177 7.14 9.72 0.10
C LEU A 177 7.61 8.27 0.02
N TRP A 178 7.89 7.68 1.17
CA TRP A 178 8.23 6.28 1.30
C TRP A 178 7.39 5.62 2.39
N THR A 179 6.91 4.41 2.12
CA THR A 179 6.37 3.51 3.13
C THR A 179 7.16 2.21 3.11
N ALA A 180 7.30 1.57 4.27
CA ALA A 180 8.03 0.33 4.45
C ALA A 180 7.25 -0.64 5.33
N HIS A 181 7.44 -1.92 5.08
CA HIS A 181 6.80 -2.98 5.82
C HIS A 181 7.72 -4.18 6.02
N GLY A 182 7.80 -4.66 7.26
CA GLY A 182 8.34 -5.96 7.64
C GLY A 182 7.23 -6.89 8.13
N ARG A 183 7.07 -8.04 7.46
CA ARG A 183 5.95 -8.96 7.64
C ARG A 183 6.26 -10.04 8.67
N PHE A 184 5.25 -10.35 9.47
CA PHE A 184 5.18 -11.54 10.31
C PHE A 184 3.85 -12.26 10.04
N PRO A 185 3.79 -13.23 9.11
CA PRO A 185 2.56 -13.96 8.84
C PRO A 185 2.27 -14.97 9.94
N THR A 186 1.07 -14.91 10.51
CA THR A 186 0.57 -15.86 11.52
C THR A 186 -0.20 -17.03 10.87
N ASN A 187 -0.92 -16.77 9.77
CA ASN A 187 -1.92 -17.71 9.23
C ASN A 187 -1.76 -18.02 7.72
N THR A 188 -0.90 -17.32 6.98
CA THR A 188 -0.73 -17.53 5.52
C THR A 188 0.72 -17.80 5.15
N PRO A 189 1.00 -18.77 4.27
CA PRO A 189 2.37 -19.04 3.87
C PRO A 189 3.01 -17.84 3.16
N GLY A 190 4.30 -17.64 3.40
CA GLY A 190 5.08 -16.60 2.73
C GLY A 190 5.22 -16.91 1.24
N TRP A 191 4.88 -15.94 0.40
CA TRP A 191 5.22 -15.91 -1.03
C TRP A 191 5.39 -14.45 -1.49
N TRP A 192 6.04 -14.24 -2.65
CA TRP A 192 6.45 -12.91 -3.12
C TRP A 192 5.30 -11.91 -3.29
N GLY A 193 4.19 -12.32 -3.91
CA GLY A 193 3.04 -11.43 -4.12
C GLY A 193 2.26 -11.12 -2.83
N GLY A 194 2.36 -11.98 -1.83
CA GLY A 194 1.74 -11.80 -0.50
C GLY A 194 2.56 -10.90 0.44
N ALA A 195 3.78 -10.51 0.07
CA ALA A 195 4.51 -9.48 0.78
C ALA A 195 3.79 -8.12 0.64
N HIS A 196 3.89 -7.28 1.66
CA HIS A 196 3.38 -5.90 1.63
C HIS A 196 4.52 -4.97 1.16
N PRO A 197 4.22 -3.77 0.65
CA PRO A 197 2.91 -3.12 0.50
C PRO A 197 1.99 -3.75 -0.57
N PHE A 198 0.71 -3.39 -0.51
CA PHE A 198 -0.24 -3.55 -1.62
C PHE A 198 -0.54 -2.20 -2.24
N ALA A 199 -0.75 -2.17 -3.55
CA ALA A 199 -1.05 -0.95 -4.27
C ALA A 199 -2.01 -1.19 -5.45
N LEU A 200 -2.83 -0.18 -5.73
CA LEU A 200 -3.71 -0.10 -6.89
C LEU A 200 -3.80 1.36 -7.31
N LEU A 201 -3.51 1.64 -8.59
CA LEU A 201 -3.37 3.02 -9.07
C LEU A 201 -2.39 3.78 -8.15
N ASP A 202 -2.77 4.98 -7.72
CA ASP A 202 -1.98 5.85 -6.86
C ASP A 202 -1.98 5.44 -5.37
N TRP A 203 -2.83 4.49 -4.96
CA TRP A 203 -2.93 4.08 -3.57
C TRP A 203 -1.92 2.99 -3.22
N SER A 204 -1.25 3.14 -2.09
CA SER A 204 -0.51 2.06 -1.44
C SER A 204 -0.82 1.96 0.05
N VAL A 205 -0.79 0.73 0.58
CA VAL A 205 -1.10 0.45 1.98
C VAL A 205 -0.08 -0.52 2.56
N VAL A 206 0.43 -0.17 3.74
CA VAL A 206 1.12 -1.08 4.65
C VAL A 206 0.27 -1.28 5.90
N HIS A 207 0.22 -2.53 6.38
CA HIS A 207 -0.71 -2.94 7.42
C HIS A 207 0.00 -3.80 8.48
N ASN A 208 -0.12 -3.37 9.73
CA ASN A 208 0.26 -4.14 10.91
C ASN A 208 -1.01 -4.53 11.67
N GLY A 209 -1.36 -5.82 11.68
CA GLY A 209 -2.59 -6.28 12.28
C GLY A 209 -3.21 -7.49 11.59
N GLU A 210 -4.45 -7.78 11.95
CA GLU A 210 -5.29 -8.81 11.34
C GLU A 210 -6.74 -8.30 11.30
N ILE A 211 -7.34 -8.28 10.10
CA ILE A 211 -8.69 -7.79 9.89
C ILE A 211 -9.66 -8.96 10.04
N SER A 212 -10.30 -9.06 11.19
CA SER A 212 -11.30 -10.09 11.49
C SER A 212 -12.55 -10.00 10.58
N SER A 213 -12.83 -8.84 10.00
CA SER A 213 -13.93 -8.62 9.04
C SER A 213 -13.59 -8.99 7.59
N TYR A 214 -12.40 -9.56 7.31
CA TYR A 214 -11.89 -9.84 5.96
C TYR A 214 -12.93 -10.44 5.00
N GLY A 215 -13.65 -11.48 5.43
CA GLY A 215 -14.63 -12.15 4.57
C GLY A 215 -15.80 -11.25 4.15
N THR A 216 -16.27 -10.36 5.03
CA THR A 216 -17.30 -9.37 4.72
C THR A 216 -16.76 -8.30 3.78
N ASN A 217 -15.57 -7.76 4.09
CA ASN A 217 -14.95 -6.70 3.30
C ASN A 217 -14.63 -7.18 1.87
N LYS A 218 -14.09 -8.40 1.74
CA LYS A 218 -13.79 -9.04 0.45
C LYS A 218 -15.04 -9.16 -0.42
N ARG A 219 -16.12 -9.75 0.13
CA ARG A 219 -17.38 -9.91 -0.60
C ARG A 219 -17.93 -8.57 -1.05
N TYR A 220 -17.81 -7.54 -0.21
CA TYR A 220 -18.27 -6.20 -0.54
C TYR A 220 -17.55 -5.64 -1.77
N VAL A 221 -16.22 -5.61 -1.79
CA VAL A 221 -15.48 -5.12 -2.98
C VAL A 221 -15.70 -6.00 -4.22
N GLU A 222 -15.86 -7.32 -4.04
CA GLU A 222 -16.17 -8.23 -5.15
C GLU A 222 -17.52 -7.92 -5.82
N THR A 223 -18.54 -7.45 -5.06
CA THR A 223 -19.81 -7.01 -5.67
C THR A 223 -19.67 -5.79 -6.58
N PHE A 224 -18.57 -5.05 -6.46
CA PHE A 224 -18.25 -3.91 -7.34
C PHE A 224 -17.27 -4.29 -8.45
N GLY A 225 -16.91 -5.57 -8.62
CA GLY A 225 -16.06 -6.04 -9.73
C GLY A 225 -14.56 -5.96 -9.47
N TYR A 226 -14.14 -5.76 -8.22
CA TYR A 226 -12.75 -6.03 -7.81
C TYR A 226 -12.54 -7.54 -7.67
N GLU A 227 -11.35 -8.01 -7.99
CA GLU A 227 -11.00 -9.43 -7.96
C GLU A 227 -9.90 -9.66 -6.92
N CYS A 228 -10.28 -10.16 -5.74
CA CYS A 228 -9.34 -10.41 -4.65
C CYS A 228 -8.70 -11.80 -4.81
N SER A 229 -7.48 -11.85 -5.35
CA SER A 229 -6.79 -13.12 -5.67
C SER A 229 -5.65 -13.46 -4.69
N LEU A 230 -5.30 -12.57 -3.77
CA LEU A 230 -4.03 -12.63 -3.04
C LEU A 230 -4.20 -13.06 -1.59
N LEU A 231 -5.44 -13.24 -1.15
CA LEU A 231 -5.81 -13.77 0.16
C LEU A 231 -5.21 -12.97 1.33
N THR A 232 -5.11 -11.64 1.16
CA THR A 232 -4.63 -10.74 2.21
C THR A 232 -5.64 -9.64 2.48
N ASP A 233 -5.75 -9.26 3.74
CA ASP A 233 -6.63 -8.17 4.17
C ASP A 233 -6.21 -6.84 3.54
N THR A 234 -4.90 -6.64 3.37
CA THR A 234 -4.31 -5.42 2.82
C THR A 234 -4.72 -5.18 1.37
N GLU A 235 -4.85 -6.23 0.56
CA GLU A 235 -5.42 -6.14 -0.79
C GLU A 235 -6.83 -5.53 -0.75
N VAL A 236 -7.66 -6.06 0.15
CA VAL A 236 -9.05 -5.63 0.30
C VAL A 236 -9.12 -4.18 0.80
N ILE A 237 -8.24 -3.76 1.70
CA ILE A 237 -8.16 -2.37 2.18
C ILE A 237 -7.87 -1.41 1.02
N VAL A 238 -6.91 -1.75 0.15
CA VAL A 238 -6.58 -0.92 -1.03
C VAL A 238 -7.80 -0.79 -1.96
N TYR A 239 -8.52 -1.89 -2.19
CA TYR A 239 -9.72 -1.86 -3.05
C TYR A 239 -10.89 -1.11 -2.41
N LEU A 240 -11.05 -1.18 -1.08
CA LEU A 240 -12.01 -0.36 -0.35
C LEU A 240 -11.70 1.12 -0.50
N LEU A 241 -10.43 1.54 -0.40
CA LEU A 241 -10.05 2.94 -0.59
C LEU A 241 -10.40 3.44 -2.00
N ASP A 242 -10.04 2.67 -3.03
CA ASP A 242 -10.38 3.00 -4.41
C ASP A 242 -11.90 3.07 -4.64
N LEU A 243 -12.65 2.08 -4.13
CA LEU A 243 -14.11 2.02 -4.23
C LEU A 243 -14.78 3.23 -3.55
N LEU A 244 -14.44 3.49 -2.29
CA LEU A 244 -15.07 4.53 -1.49
C LEU A 244 -14.75 5.93 -2.03
N ILE A 245 -13.50 6.18 -2.42
CA ILE A 245 -13.06 7.53 -2.79
C ILE A 245 -13.33 7.79 -4.27
N ARG A 246 -12.82 6.95 -5.17
CA ARG A 246 -12.88 7.22 -6.62
C ARG A 246 -14.23 6.86 -7.20
N ARG A 247 -14.81 5.71 -6.83
CA ARG A 247 -16.06 5.23 -7.46
C ARG A 247 -17.32 5.74 -6.78
N HIS A 248 -17.33 5.82 -5.45
CA HIS A 248 -18.46 6.40 -4.70
C HIS A 248 -18.33 7.91 -4.50
N GLY A 249 -17.15 8.49 -4.77
CA GLY A 249 -16.94 9.94 -4.67
C GLY A 249 -16.89 10.46 -3.23
N LEU A 250 -16.59 9.61 -2.24
CA LEU A 250 -16.52 10.06 -0.85
C LEU A 250 -15.28 10.94 -0.61
N PRO A 251 -15.43 12.06 0.11
CA PRO A 251 -14.29 12.75 0.70
C PRO A 251 -13.46 11.80 1.57
N ILE A 252 -12.14 12.02 1.62
CA ILE A 252 -11.20 11.12 2.30
C ILE A 252 -11.53 10.92 3.78
N ASP A 253 -11.88 11.98 4.50
CA ASP A 253 -12.28 11.95 5.90
C ASP A 253 -13.54 11.10 6.12
N ILE A 254 -14.50 11.17 5.20
CA ILE A 254 -15.71 10.34 5.22
C ILE A 254 -15.39 8.88 4.89
N ALA A 255 -14.50 8.62 3.93
CA ALA A 255 -14.05 7.27 3.62
C ALA A 255 -13.30 6.63 4.81
N LEU A 256 -12.42 7.37 5.49
CA LEU A 256 -11.72 6.89 6.68
C LEU A 256 -12.70 6.61 7.84
N ASN A 257 -13.71 7.46 8.04
CA ASN A 257 -14.79 7.20 8.99
C ASN A 257 -15.65 6.01 8.58
N ALA A 258 -15.77 5.67 7.29
CA ALA A 258 -16.45 4.44 6.87
C ALA A 258 -15.64 3.18 7.22
N LEU A 259 -14.30 3.26 7.14
CA LEU A 259 -13.38 2.18 7.49
C LEU A 259 -13.25 1.99 9.01
N ALA A 260 -13.17 3.07 9.78
CA ALA A 260 -12.99 3.08 11.23
C ALA A 260 -13.96 4.05 11.95
N PRO A 261 -15.28 3.84 11.86
CA PRO A 261 -16.27 4.75 12.43
C PRO A 261 -16.27 4.75 13.97
N PRO A 262 -16.52 5.90 14.62
CA PRO A 262 -16.70 5.98 16.08
C PRO A 262 -17.76 5.00 16.60
N PHE A 263 -17.67 4.58 17.85
CA PHE A 263 -18.66 3.70 18.47
C PHE A 263 -20.05 4.36 18.50
N TRP A 264 -21.11 3.54 18.53
CA TRP A 264 -22.49 4.05 18.60
C TRP A 264 -22.70 4.98 19.80
N ALA A 265 -22.12 4.65 20.96
CA ALA A 265 -22.19 5.50 22.15
C ALA A 265 -21.56 6.89 21.94
N GLU A 266 -20.46 6.97 21.18
CA GLU A 266 -19.82 8.24 20.83
C GLU A 266 -20.72 9.04 19.88
N ILE A 267 -21.24 8.38 18.84
CA ILE A 267 -22.17 8.98 17.86
C ILE A 267 -23.44 9.49 18.53
N ASP A 268 -23.98 8.74 19.50
CA ASP A 268 -25.18 9.11 20.23
C ASP A 268 -25.02 10.39 21.06
N SER A 269 -23.79 10.73 21.44
CA SER A 269 -23.43 11.92 22.21
C SER A 269 -23.09 13.15 21.37
N MET A 270 -23.01 13.01 20.04
CA MET A 270 -22.69 14.12 19.13
C MET A 270 -23.89 15.02 18.87
N ASP A 271 -23.63 16.19 18.26
CA ASP A 271 -24.71 17.06 17.77
C ASP A 271 -25.57 16.35 16.73
N LYS A 272 -26.81 16.84 16.55
CA LYS A 272 -27.81 16.19 15.70
C LYS A 272 -27.31 15.91 14.28
N ASN A 273 -26.63 16.87 13.65
CA ASN A 273 -26.21 16.74 12.26
C ASN A 273 -25.11 15.69 12.12
N MET A 274 -24.10 15.73 13.00
CA MET A 274 -23.01 14.75 13.00
C MET A 274 -23.52 13.34 13.34
N LYS A 275 -24.42 13.24 14.32
CA LYS A 275 -25.08 11.98 14.70
C LYS A 275 -25.81 11.34 13.51
N GLU A 276 -26.65 12.12 12.82
CA GLU A 276 -27.38 11.64 11.64
C GLU A 276 -26.42 11.20 10.52
N ALA A 277 -25.40 12.01 10.22
CA ALA A 277 -24.43 11.73 9.17
C ALA A 277 -23.62 10.44 9.44
N LEU A 278 -23.03 10.30 10.64
CA LEU A 278 -22.23 9.11 10.99
C LEU A 278 -23.09 7.85 11.16
N SER A 279 -24.33 8.00 11.62
CA SER A 279 -25.28 6.87 11.67
C SER A 279 -25.58 6.36 10.27
N ALA A 280 -25.91 7.26 9.34
CA ALA A 280 -26.14 6.90 7.94
C ALA A 280 -24.89 6.27 7.31
N LEU A 281 -23.72 6.85 7.55
CA LEU A 281 -22.44 6.32 7.05
C LEU A 281 -22.20 4.88 7.52
N ARG A 282 -22.36 4.61 8.83
CA ARG A 282 -22.20 3.27 9.40
C ARG A 282 -23.20 2.25 8.87
N MET A 283 -24.42 2.69 8.58
CA MET A 283 -25.45 1.81 8.01
C MET A 283 -25.18 1.49 6.55
N VAL A 284 -24.82 2.48 5.73
CA VAL A 284 -24.56 2.32 4.29
C VAL A 284 -23.27 1.55 4.04
N TYR A 285 -22.22 1.83 4.81
CA TYR A 285 -20.88 1.24 4.64
C TYR A 285 -20.54 0.20 5.71
N ALA A 286 -21.54 -0.43 6.32
CA ALA A 286 -21.35 -1.47 7.33
C ALA A 286 -20.38 -2.59 6.85
N SER A 287 -20.44 -2.93 5.57
CA SER A 287 -19.58 -3.96 4.96
C SER A 287 -18.15 -3.49 4.65
N ALA A 288 -17.87 -2.18 4.71
CA ALA A 288 -16.54 -1.60 4.55
C ALA A 288 -15.79 -1.42 5.88
N LEU A 289 -16.48 -1.53 7.02
CA LEU A 289 -15.89 -1.46 8.36
C LEU A 289 -14.72 -2.44 8.48
N LEU A 290 -13.57 -1.92 8.88
CA LEU A 290 -12.41 -2.72 9.27
C LEU A 290 -12.53 -3.06 10.76
N ASN A 291 -12.62 -4.35 11.06
CA ASN A 291 -12.69 -4.84 12.44
C ASN A 291 -11.50 -5.73 12.78
N GLY A 292 -11.13 -5.79 14.04
CA GLY A 292 -9.90 -6.46 14.49
C GLY A 292 -8.75 -5.47 14.74
N PRO A 293 -7.62 -5.95 15.28
CA PRO A 293 -6.47 -5.12 15.57
C PRO A 293 -5.78 -4.65 14.30
N PHE A 294 -5.63 -3.34 14.10
CA PHE A 294 -4.83 -2.82 12.99
C PHE A 294 -4.21 -1.44 13.24
N SER A 295 -3.06 -1.24 12.61
CA SER A 295 -2.50 0.06 12.28
C SER A 295 -2.08 0.01 10.83
N ILE A 296 -2.53 0.97 10.04
CA ILE A 296 -2.23 1.07 8.61
C ILE A 296 -1.62 2.43 8.30
N ILE A 297 -0.68 2.43 7.37
CA ILE A 297 -0.23 3.65 6.69
C ILE A 297 -0.70 3.54 5.25
N ILE A 298 -1.52 4.51 4.85
CA ILE A 298 -2.04 4.68 3.50
C ILE A 298 -1.27 5.83 2.86
N ALA A 299 -0.86 5.66 1.62
CA ALA A 299 -0.13 6.67 0.87
C ALA A 299 -0.73 6.84 -0.53
N ASN A 300 -0.65 8.07 -1.05
CA ASN A 300 -0.79 8.38 -2.46
C ASN A 300 0.11 9.57 -2.82
N SER A 301 0.13 9.99 -4.09
CA SER A 301 1.02 11.07 -4.55
C SER A 301 0.78 12.44 -3.88
N HIS A 302 -0.33 12.60 -3.15
CA HIS A 302 -0.75 13.84 -2.52
C HIS A 302 -0.78 13.81 -0.99
N MET A 303 -0.77 12.63 -0.37
CA MET A 303 -0.92 12.51 1.09
C MET A 303 -0.40 11.20 1.68
N MET A 304 -0.12 11.26 2.97
CA MET A 304 0.18 10.12 3.84
C MET A 304 -0.81 10.12 4.99
N ILE A 305 -1.41 8.97 5.27
CA ILE A 305 -2.44 8.81 6.29
C ILE A 305 -2.07 7.66 7.21
N GLY A 306 -2.10 7.91 8.52
CA GLY A 306 -2.06 6.87 9.54
C GLY A 306 -3.47 6.62 10.06
N LEU A 307 -3.91 5.36 10.09
CA LEU A 307 -5.20 4.98 10.66
C LEU A 307 -5.04 3.75 11.58
N THR A 308 -5.66 3.80 12.75
CA THR A 308 -5.68 2.71 13.72
C THR A 308 -7.09 2.14 13.88
N ASP A 309 -7.18 0.94 14.44
CA ASP A 309 -8.46 0.44 14.93
C ASP A 309 -9.00 1.31 16.08
N ARG A 310 -10.31 1.21 16.32
CA ARG A 310 -11.07 2.09 17.21
C ARG A 310 -10.63 2.07 18.68
N ILE A 311 -9.82 1.08 19.09
CA ILE A 311 -9.27 0.99 20.45
C ILE A 311 -7.74 0.88 20.47
N MET A 312 -7.09 1.08 19.31
CA MET A 312 -5.64 1.10 19.15
C MET A 312 -4.93 -0.18 19.66
N LEU A 313 -5.36 -1.36 19.20
CA LEU A 313 -4.73 -2.64 19.57
C LEU A 313 -3.32 -2.82 18.97
N ARG A 314 -2.95 -2.02 17.98
CA ARG A 314 -1.61 -1.98 17.40
C ARG A 314 -1.02 -0.58 17.54
N PRO A 315 0.30 -0.47 17.76
CA PRO A 315 0.94 0.82 17.95
C PRO A 315 1.13 1.54 16.61
N LEU A 316 0.93 2.85 16.66
CA LEU A 316 1.29 3.79 15.61
C LEU A 316 1.75 5.08 16.28
N VAL A 317 2.99 5.48 16.02
CA VAL A 317 3.59 6.73 16.46
C VAL A 317 3.79 7.62 15.26
N ALA A 318 3.50 8.91 15.39
CA ALA A 318 3.78 9.91 14.39
C ALA A 318 4.73 10.98 14.94
N ALA A 319 5.49 11.59 14.03
CA ALA A 319 6.37 12.69 14.36
C ALA A 319 6.44 13.71 13.23
N LYS A 320 6.88 14.91 13.57
CA LYS A 320 7.14 15.99 12.61
C LYS A 320 8.51 16.60 12.87
N LYS A 321 9.23 16.95 11.80
CA LYS A 321 10.38 17.84 11.82
C LYS A 321 10.41 18.71 10.58
N ASP A 322 10.32 20.03 10.72
CA ASP A 322 10.22 20.96 9.59
C ASP A 322 9.10 20.55 8.60
N ASP A 323 9.47 20.27 7.34
CA ASP A 323 8.58 19.82 6.25
C ASP A 323 8.47 18.28 6.18
N PHE A 324 9.07 17.56 7.14
CA PHE A 324 9.05 16.10 7.19
C PHE A 324 8.05 15.59 8.21
N TYR A 325 7.32 14.56 7.80
CA TYR A 325 6.40 13.81 8.64
C TYR A 325 6.77 12.33 8.60
N TYR A 326 6.62 11.69 9.75
CA TYR A 326 7.02 10.30 9.96
C TYR A 326 5.87 9.55 10.63
N MET A 327 5.70 8.27 10.29
CA MET A 327 4.83 7.37 11.03
C MET A 327 5.50 6.00 11.16
N ALA A 328 5.42 5.36 12.32
CA ALA A 328 6.00 4.04 12.50
C ALA A 328 5.30 3.24 13.61
N SER A 329 5.52 1.93 13.63
CA SER A 329 5.08 1.08 14.76
C SER A 329 5.80 1.41 16.06
N GLU A 330 7.03 1.92 15.99
CA GLU A 330 7.85 2.29 17.15
C GLU A 330 8.57 3.61 16.90
N GLU A 331 8.72 4.42 17.96
CA GLU A 331 9.44 5.69 17.90
C GLU A 331 10.92 5.52 17.53
N ALA A 332 11.53 4.38 17.88
CA ALA A 332 12.92 4.07 17.56
C ALA A 332 13.20 4.15 16.04
N ALA A 333 12.26 3.69 15.21
CA ALA A 333 12.37 3.77 13.75
C ALA A 333 12.39 5.22 13.24
N ILE A 334 11.62 6.10 13.88
CA ILE A 334 11.61 7.53 13.56
C ILE A 334 12.94 8.15 13.99
N ARG A 335 13.41 7.85 15.21
CA ARG A 335 14.64 8.43 15.76
C ARG A 335 15.90 8.02 15.02
N GLU A 336 15.91 6.86 14.39
CA GLU A 336 16.99 6.41 13.51
C GLU A 336 17.24 7.39 12.35
N ILE A 337 16.18 7.97 11.80
CA ILE A 337 16.26 8.89 10.64
C ILE A 337 16.00 10.35 11.00
N CYS A 338 15.57 10.62 12.23
CA CYS A 338 15.28 11.93 12.78
C CYS A 338 15.51 11.94 14.30
N ILE A 339 16.76 12.19 14.71
CA ILE A 339 17.21 12.09 16.12
C ILE A 339 16.34 12.93 17.06
N GLU A 340 16.04 14.17 16.68
CA GLU A 340 15.28 15.15 17.47
C GLU A 340 14.12 15.72 16.62
N PRO A 341 12.96 15.06 16.60
CA PRO A 341 11.76 15.61 15.97
C PRO A 341 11.18 16.77 16.80
N ASP A 342 10.52 17.72 16.13
CA ASP A 342 9.87 18.87 16.77
C ASP A 342 8.67 18.41 17.63
N THR A 343 7.94 17.41 17.14
CA THR A 343 6.82 16.79 17.85
C THR A 343 6.80 15.28 17.65
N VAL A 344 6.35 14.56 18.68
CA VAL A 344 6.06 13.11 18.66
C VAL A 344 4.72 12.89 19.34
N TRP A 345 3.83 12.12 18.74
CA TRP A 345 2.54 11.80 19.32
C TRP A 345 2.00 10.46 18.82
N SER A 346 1.01 9.93 19.54
CA SER A 346 0.22 8.77 19.11
C SER A 346 -1.22 9.22 18.86
N PRO A 347 -1.89 8.74 17.78
CA PRO A 347 -3.30 9.04 17.56
C PRO A 347 -4.16 8.30 18.58
N LYS A 348 -5.39 8.79 18.81
CA LYS A 348 -6.41 7.99 19.51
C LYS A 348 -6.89 6.86 18.59
N GLY A 349 -7.51 5.84 19.17
CA GLY A 349 -8.11 4.75 18.40
C GLY A 349 -9.13 5.27 17.39
N GLY A 350 -9.00 4.88 16.13
CA GLY A 350 -9.88 5.30 15.03
C GLY A 350 -9.67 6.74 14.54
N GLU A 351 -8.82 7.54 15.17
CA GLU A 351 -8.54 8.92 14.76
C GLU A 351 -7.47 8.93 13.66
N PRO A 352 -7.77 9.41 12.43
CA PRO A 352 -6.79 9.44 11.36
C PRO A 352 -5.78 10.57 11.52
N ILE A 353 -4.51 10.29 11.26
CA ILE A 353 -3.49 11.32 11.04
C ILE A 353 -3.38 11.55 9.54
N VAL A 354 -3.75 12.73 9.05
CA VAL A 354 -3.70 13.06 7.61
C VAL A 354 -2.64 14.13 7.36
N VAL A 355 -1.61 13.77 6.60
CA VAL A 355 -0.54 14.68 6.17
C VAL A 355 -0.65 14.87 4.66
N ARG A 356 -0.84 16.11 4.20
CA ARG A 356 -0.96 16.44 2.78
C ARG A 356 0.31 17.11 2.27
N MET A 357 0.63 16.86 1.01
CA MET A 357 1.62 17.63 0.26
C MET A 357 1.20 19.11 0.21
N GLU A 358 2.16 20.01 0.23
CA GLU A 358 1.93 21.43 0.02
C GLU A 358 1.54 21.69 -1.42
N VAL A 359 0.55 22.57 -1.60
CA VAL A 359 0.15 23.03 -2.94
C VAL A 359 1.30 23.86 -3.50
N ARG A 360 1.91 23.39 -4.58
CA ARG A 360 2.89 24.20 -5.33
C ARG A 360 2.12 25.31 -6.03
N THR A 361 2.17 26.51 -5.47
CA THR A 361 1.67 27.76 -6.08
C THR A 361 2.50 28.18 -7.27
#